data_AF-A0A7V9H9W5-F1
#
_entry.id   AF-A0A7V9H9W5-F1
#
_cell.length_a   1.000
_cell.length_b   1.000
_cell.length_c   1.000
_cell.angle_alpha   90.00
_cell.angle_beta   90.00
_cell.angle_gamma   90.00
#
_symmetry.space_group_name_H-M   'P 1'
#
loop_
_entity.id
_entity.type
_entity.pdbx_description
1 polymer ?
#
loop_
_entity_poly.entity_id
_entity_poly.type
_entity_poly.pdbx_seq_one_letter_code
_entity_poly.pdbx_strand_id
1 'polypeptide(L)'
;MQLNLAASGTYNTNELRSLGVGVAPITLGTRQRHVQGYPLGGYWIHDVTGFEDQNGDGIVSATEVMVSDTAVYLGEVTPPFMASIQPSLDLFKRVRISAVVGLSYGNKLYNFSEGFRCNRGNARGRNDITVPLGDQANCVAHALLGVPGGYVEDAGFTKLREVSATVTLPASLANRARMRAASITVAGQNLGTWTKYRGVDPDISSRGSNFETVDFLQPGPRRVWVLRANTSF
;
A
#
# COMPACT_ATOMS: atom_id res chain seq x y z
N MET A 1 30.11 -17.15 14.12
CA MET A 1 29.07 -16.23 13.61
C MET A 1 28.61 -16.78 12.28
N GLN A 2 27.31 -16.83 12.03
CA GLN A 2 26.75 -17.33 10.76
C GLN A 2 25.67 -16.37 10.27
N LEU A 3 25.81 -15.89 9.04
CA LEU A 3 24.81 -15.08 8.35
C LEU A 3 24.08 -15.98 7.35
N ASN A 4 22.75 -16.01 7.42
CA ASN A 4 21.91 -16.66 6.45
C ASN A 4 21.00 -15.62 5.79
N LEU A 5 20.76 -15.78 4.50
CA LEU A 5 19.87 -14.93 3.73
C LEU A 5 18.90 -15.81 2.96
N ALA A 6 17.61 -15.63 3.20
CA ALA A 6 16.57 -16.20 2.36
C ALA A 6 15.89 -15.07 1.59
N ALA A 7 15.54 -15.32 0.33
CA ALA A 7 14.75 -14.40 -0.48
C ALA A 7 13.77 -15.21 -1.33
N SER A 8 12.58 -14.66 -1.54
CA SER A 8 11.60 -15.17 -2.47
C SER A 8 10.95 -14.02 -3.21
N GLY A 9 10.51 -14.26 -4.44
CA GLY A 9 9.86 -13.25 -5.25
C GLY A 9 8.99 -13.86 -6.33
N THR A 10 8.02 -13.08 -6.77
CA THR A 10 7.08 -13.42 -7.83
C THR A 10 6.94 -12.24 -8.76
N TYR A 11 6.89 -12.54 -10.05
CA TYR A 11 6.49 -11.58 -11.08
C TYR A 11 5.28 -12.15 -11.83
N ASN A 12 4.19 -11.40 -11.88
CA ASN A 12 2.96 -11.84 -12.55
C ASN A 12 2.35 -10.68 -13.35
N THR A 13 2.08 -10.93 -14.62
CA THR A 13 1.36 -10.00 -15.48
C THR A 13 0.08 -10.66 -15.95
N ASN A 14 -1.01 -9.91 -15.99
CA ASN A 14 -2.30 -10.42 -16.44
C ASN A 14 -2.89 -9.49 -17.51
N GLU A 15 -3.65 -10.07 -18.43
CA GLU A 15 -4.26 -9.34 -19.55
C GLU A 15 -5.58 -10.03 -19.95
N LEU A 16 -6.65 -9.26 -20.10
CA LEU A 16 -7.92 -9.76 -20.62
C LEU A 16 -7.85 -9.91 -22.15
N ARG A 17 -7.83 -11.15 -22.64
CA ARG A 17 -7.69 -11.41 -24.09
C ARG A 17 -8.96 -11.20 -24.89
N SER A 18 -10.13 -11.59 -24.35
CA SER A 18 -11.43 -11.44 -25.01
C SER A 18 -12.56 -11.64 -24.00
N LEU A 19 -13.70 -10.96 -24.21
CA LEU A 19 -14.95 -11.14 -23.46
C LEU A 19 -16.04 -11.87 -24.28
N GLY A 20 -15.75 -12.19 -25.55
CA GLY A 20 -16.74 -12.63 -26.52
C GLY A 20 -17.26 -11.48 -27.40
N VAL A 21 -17.79 -11.83 -28.57
CA VAL A 21 -18.26 -10.83 -29.56
C VAL A 21 -19.47 -10.08 -29.00
N GLY A 22 -19.41 -8.75 -29.01
CA GLY A 22 -20.49 -7.87 -28.57
C GLY A 22 -20.64 -7.73 -27.05
N VAL A 23 -19.75 -8.34 -26.25
CA VAL A 23 -19.77 -8.22 -24.79
C VAL A 23 -19.06 -6.93 -24.36
N ALA A 24 -19.79 -6.05 -23.67
CA ALA A 24 -19.23 -4.82 -23.12
C ALA A 24 -18.25 -5.09 -21.97
N PRO A 25 -17.33 -4.15 -21.66
CA PRO A 25 -16.45 -4.26 -20.50
C PRO A 25 -17.20 -4.53 -19.19
N ILE A 26 -16.69 -5.47 -18.40
CA ILE A 26 -17.28 -5.83 -17.10
C ILE A 26 -16.88 -4.76 -16.09
N THR A 27 -17.85 -4.11 -15.45
CA THR A 27 -17.59 -3.09 -14.43
C THR A 27 -17.60 -3.70 -13.04
N LEU A 28 -16.60 -3.34 -12.23
CA LEU A 28 -16.38 -3.76 -10.85
C LEU A 28 -16.52 -2.52 -9.97
N GLY A 29 -17.57 -2.48 -9.16
CA GLY A 29 -17.93 -1.33 -8.34
C GLY A 29 -18.16 -0.09 -9.20
N THR A 30 -17.53 1.03 -8.82
CA THR A 30 -17.75 2.33 -9.49
C THR A 30 -16.53 2.86 -10.24
N ARG A 31 -15.39 2.16 -10.19
CA ARG A 31 -14.09 2.72 -10.62
C ARG A 31 -13.24 1.75 -11.45
N GLN A 32 -13.53 0.46 -11.40
CA GLN A 32 -12.67 -0.56 -11.99
C GLN A 32 -13.42 -1.35 -13.05
N ARG A 33 -12.71 -1.81 -14.07
CA ARG A 33 -13.31 -2.58 -15.16
C ARG A 33 -12.35 -3.66 -15.68
N HIS A 34 -12.91 -4.74 -16.20
CA HIS A 34 -12.21 -5.64 -17.10
C HIS A 34 -12.39 -5.14 -18.53
N VAL A 35 -11.30 -4.68 -19.15
CA VAL A 35 -11.27 -4.19 -20.53
C VAL A 35 -10.27 -5.03 -21.32
N GLN A 36 -10.66 -5.44 -22.52
CA GLN A 36 -9.83 -6.26 -23.39
C GLN A 36 -8.51 -5.54 -23.73
N GLY A 37 -7.38 -6.26 -23.67
CA GLY A 37 -6.04 -5.72 -23.88
C GLY A 37 -5.39 -5.08 -22.64
N TYR A 38 -6.10 -5.04 -21.50
CA TYR A 38 -5.59 -4.47 -20.25
C TYR A 38 -5.58 -5.51 -19.11
N PRO A 39 -4.82 -5.26 -18.04
CA PRO A 39 -4.94 -6.02 -16.81
C PRO A 39 -6.37 -6.03 -16.25
N LEU A 40 -6.71 -7.14 -15.61
CA LEU A 40 -7.98 -7.35 -14.95
C LEU A 40 -8.16 -6.35 -13.80
N GLY A 41 -9.37 -5.78 -13.71
CA GLY A 41 -9.74 -4.88 -12.62
C GLY A 41 -8.98 -3.56 -12.61
N GLY A 42 -8.46 -3.12 -13.76
CA GLY A 42 -7.82 -1.81 -13.91
C GLY A 42 -8.74 -0.65 -13.52
N TYR A 43 -8.16 0.46 -13.06
CA TYR A 43 -8.91 1.71 -12.82
C TYR A 43 -9.27 2.37 -14.15
N TRP A 44 -10.56 2.63 -14.34
CA TRP A 44 -11.11 3.35 -15.49
C TRP A 44 -11.94 4.52 -14.98
N ILE A 45 -11.30 5.68 -14.88
CA ILE A 45 -11.85 6.87 -14.20
C ILE A 45 -11.55 8.11 -15.05
N HIS A 46 -12.43 9.11 -15.02
CA HIS A 46 -12.06 10.43 -15.52
C HIS A 46 -10.91 10.99 -14.68
N ASP A 47 -9.95 11.63 -15.34
CA ASP A 47 -8.76 12.15 -14.69
C ASP A 47 -8.60 13.65 -14.92
N VAL A 48 -7.79 14.29 -14.07
CA VAL A 48 -7.38 15.69 -14.25
C VAL A 48 -6.32 15.72 -15.35
N THR A 49 -6.62 16.36 -16.47
CA THR A 49 -5.68 16.49 -17.60
C THR A 49 -4.84 17.75 -17.52
N GLY A 50 -5.26 18.72 -16.72
CA GLY A 50 -4.50 19.93 -16.43
C GLY A 50 -5.26 20.87 -15.50
N PHE A 51 -4.59 21.95 -15.14
CA PHE A 51 -5.19 23.08 -14.44
C PHE A 51 -4.42 24.35 -14.79
N GLU A 52 -5.07 25.50 -14.66
CA GLU A 52 -4.45 26.81 -14.87
C GLU A 52 -5.02 27.80 -13.87
N ASP A 53 -4.18 28.36 -12.99
CA ASP A 53 -4.54 29.45 -12.09
C ASP A 53 -4.62 30.74 -12.91
N GLN A 54 -5.82 31.06 -13.41
CA GLN A 54 -6.04 32.11 -14.39
C GLN A 54 -5.93 33.50 -13.76
N ASN A 55 -6.26 33.61 -12.47
CA ASN A 55 -6.27 34.87 -11.75
C ASN A 55 -4.99 35.09 -10.90
N GLY A 56 -4.14 34.06 -10.77
CA GLY A 56 -2.85 34.12 -10.08
C GLY A 56 -2.96 34.26 -8.57
N ASP A 57 -4.08 33.86 -7.97
CA ASP A 57 -4.34 34.01 -6.54
C ASP A 57 -3.82 32.83 -5.69
N GLY A 58 -3.27 31.80 -6.33
CA GLY A 58 -2.75 30.60 -5.69
C GLY A 58 -3.83 29.60 -5.26
N ILE A 59 -5.09 29.81 -5.66
CA ILE A 59 -6.25 28.98 -5.32
C ILE A 59 -6.88 28.44 -6.60
N VAL A 60 -6.92 27.11 -6.74
CA VAL A 60 -7.58 26.49 -7.90
C VAL A 60 -9.10 26.42 -7.70
N SER A 61 -9.85 26.95 -8.66
CA SER A 61 -11.32 26.87 -8.74
C SER A 61 -11.79 25.81 -9.75
N ALA A 62 -13.10 25.50 -9.74
CA ALA A 62 -13.65 24.47 -10.62
C ALA A 62 -13.53 24.81 -12.12
N THR A 63 -13.57 26.10 -12.48
CA THR A 63 -13.44 26.58 -13.85
C THR A 63 -12.00 26.53 -14.37
N GLU A 64 -11.04 26.31 -13.47
CA GLU A 64 -9.60 26.27 -13.75
C GLU A 64 -9.06 24.85 -13.85
N VAL A 65 -9.91 23.84 -13.66
CA VAL A 65 -9.56 22.42 -13.76
C VAL A 65 -10.03 21.86 -15.10
N MET A 66 -9.11 21.25 -15.82
CA MET A 66 -9.39 20.48 -17.03
C MET A 66 -9.47 18.99 -16.68
N VAL A 67 -10.51 18.32 -17.15
CA VAL A 67 -10.75 16.89 -16.90
C VAL A 67 -10.93 16.14 -18.20
N SER A 68 -10.68 14.84 -18.20
CA SER A 68 -10.85 14.02 -19.41
C SER A 68 -12.33 13.86 -19.78
N ASP A 69 -12.64 13.89 -21.08
CA ASP A 69 -14.01 13.71 -21.59
C ASP A 69 -14.54 12.29 -21.39
N THR A 70 -13.63 11.31 -21.31
CA THR A 70 -13.95 9.90 -21.08
C THR A 70 -13.08 9.32 -19.97
N ALA A 71 -13.54 8.20 -19.40
CA ALA A 71 -12.75 7.46 -18.42
C ALA A 71 -11.49 6.86 -19.07
N VAL A 72 -10.34 7.10 -18.46
CA VAL A 72 -9.04 6.63 -18.92
C VAL A 72 -8.50 5.52 -18.02
N TYR A 73 -7.62 4.68 -18.56
CA TYR A 73 -6.93 3.66 -17.77
C TYR A 73 -5.85 4.30 -16.90
N LEU A 74 -5.98 4.17 -15.58
CA LEU A 74 -5.04 4.77 -14.61
C LEU A 74 -4.08 3.78 -13.97
N GLY A 75 -4.23 2.48 -14.25
CA GLY A 75 -3.31 1.43 -13.79
C GLY A 75 -4.01 0.19 -13.24
N GLU A 76 -3.21 -0.84 -13.00
CA GLU A 76 -3.67 -2.11 -12.45
C GLU A 76 -3.67 -2.10 -10.91
N VAL A 77 -4.53 -2.92 -10.30
CA VAL A 77 -4.64 -3.01 -8.84
C VAL A 77 -3.80 -4.10 -8.24
N THR A 78 -3.43 -5.10 -9.03
CA THR A 78 -2.60 -6.22 -8.61
C THR A 78 -1.12 -5.88 -8.79
N PRO A 79 -0.27 -6.02 -7.77
CA PRO A 79 1.16 -5.75 -7.91
C PRO A 79 1.80 -6.78 -8.84
N PRO A 80 2.39 -6.37 -9.98
CA PRO A 80 3.07 -7.30 -10.85
C PRO A 80 4.33 -7.88 -10.19
N PHE A 81 4.98 -7.13 -9.30
CA PHE A 81 6.16 -7.60 -8.57
C PHE A 81 5.89 -7.66 -7.07
N MET A 82 6.20 -8.80 -6.46
CA MET A 82 6.21 -8.97 -5.01
C MET A 82 7.45 -9.76 -4.60
N ALA A 83 8.06 -9.40 -3.48
CA ALA A 83 9.20 -10.14 -2.94
C ALA A 83 9.29 -10.03 -1.42
N SER A 84 10.08 -10.94 -0.84
CA SER A 84 10.41 -10.99 0.58
C SER A 84 11.88 -11.33 0.75
N ILE A 85 12.56 -10.62 1.64
CA ILE A 85 13.96 -10.85 2.02
C ILE A 85 14.02 -11.06 3.53
N GLN A 86 14.68 -12.14 3.94
CA GLN A 86 14.71 -12.64 5.31
C GLN A 86 16.15 -12.94 5.73
N PRO A 87 16.93 -11.91 6.12
CA PRO A 87 18.25 -12.12 6.70
C PRO A 87 18.13 -12.64 8.14
N SER A 88 19.07 -13.50 8.53
CA SER A 88 19.26 -13.90 9.92
C SER A 88 20.73 -14.03 10.28
N LEU A 89 21.08 -13.57 11.47
CA LEU A 89 22.42 -13.60 12.02
C LEU A 89 22.43 -14.41 13.31
N ASP A 90 23.19 -15.50 13.30
CA ASP A 90 23.43 -16.36 14.44
C ASP A 90 24.77 -16.01 15.12
N LEU A 91 24.68 -15.54 16.36
CA LEU A 91 25.79 -15.15 17.21
C LEU A 91 25.96 -16.15 18.36
N PHE A 92 27.19 -16.60 18.57
CA PHE A 92 27.59 -17.49 19.69
C PHE A 92 26.72 -18.76 19.85
N LYS A 93 26.04 -19.20 18.78
CA LYS A 93 25.06 -20.31 18.79
C LYS A 93 23.92 -20.14 19.81
N ARG A 94 23.69 -18.91 20.28
CA ARG A 94 22.72 -18.61 21.37
C ARG A 94 21.82 -17.43 21.03
N VAL A 95 22.30 -16.48 20.25
CA VAL A 95 21.52 -15.30 19.87
C VAL A 95 21.25 -15.37 18.38
N ARG A 96 19.98 -15.31 17.99
CA ARG A 96 19.54 -15.16 16.61
C ARG A 96 18.88 -13.81 16.45
N ILE A 97 19.35 -13.02 15.49
CA ILE A 97 18.70 -11.79 15.06
C ILE A 97 18.15 -12.04 13.66
N SER A 98 16.87 -11.79 13.44
CA SER A 98 16.21 -11.99 12.16
C SER A 98 15.43 -10.75 11.76
N ALA A 99 15.29 -10.52 10.46
CA ALA A 99 14.39 -9.50 9.94
C ALA A 99 13.56 -10.04 8.76
N VAL A 100 12.43 -9.41 8.50
CA VAL A 100 11.59 -9.67 7.32
C VAL A 100 11.33 -8.35 6.62
N VAL A 101 11.77 -8.24 5.37
CA VAL A 101 11.53 -7.10 4.49
C VAL A 101 10.64 -7.54 3.35
N GLY A 102 9.46 -6.93 3.22
CA GLY A 102 8.53 -7.16 2.12
C GLY A 102 8.60 -6.06 1.06
N LEU A 103 8.41 -6.42 -0.20
CA LEU A 103 8.38 -5.53 -1.36
C LEU A 103 7.13 -5.81 -2.17
N SER A 104 6.46 -4.76 -2.65
CA SER A 104 5.33 -4.86 -3.58
C SER A 104 5.33 -3.64 -4.48
N TYR A 105 5.34 -3.81 -5.80
CA TYR A 105 5.51 -2.71 -6.75
C TYR A 105 4.74 -2.91 -8.04
N GLY A 106 4.35 -1.79 -8.66
CA GLY A 106 3.77 -1.68 -10.01
C GLY A 106 2.26 -1.49 -10.04
N ASN A 107 1.56 -1.69 -8.91
CA ASN A 107 0.13 -1.44 -8.82
C ASN A 107 -0.20 -0.02 -8.38
N LYS A 108 -1.47 0.33 -8.57
CA LYS A 108 -2.11 1.54 -8.08
C LYS A 108 -3.12 1.24 -6.97
N LEU A 109 -3.31 2.22 -6.09
CA LEU A 109 -4.32 2.20 -5.05
C LEU A 109 -5.08 3.51 -5.06
N TYR A 110 -6.41 3.42 -5.09
CA TYR A 110 -7.25 4.60 -4.97
C TYR A 110 -7.33 5.05 -3.51
N ASN A 111 -6.76 6.23 -3.23
CA ASN A 111 -6.80 6.92 -1.95
C ASN A 111 -8.17 7.56 -1.73
N PHE A 112 -9.17 6.73 -1.41
CA PHE A 112 -10.52 7.22 -1.17
C PHE A 112 -10.61 8.04 0.11
N SER A 113 -9.75 7.78 1.10
CA SER A 113 -9.62 8.58 2.32
C SER A 113 -9.39 10.06 2.01
N GLU A 114 -8.42 10.42 1.18
CA GLU A 114 -8.17 11.83 0.79
C GLU A 114 -9.30 12.41 -0.06
N GLY A 115 -9.81 11.68 -1.05
CA GLY A 115 -10.96 12.15 -1.83
C GLY A 115 -12.21 12.39 -0.97
N PHE A 116 -12.43 11.56 0.05
CA PHE A 116 -13.50 11.76 1.03
C PHE A 116 -13.26 13.03 1.86
N ARG A 117 -12.02 13.29 2.30
CA ARG A 117 -11.67 14.53 3.01
C ARG A 117 -11.90 15.77 2.14
N CYS A 118 -11.63 15.68 0.84
CA CYS A 118 -11.93 16.75 -0.11
C CYS A 118 -13.42 17.05 -0.19
N ASN A 119 -14.26 16.01 -0.29
CA ASN A 119 -15.72 16.18 -0.22
C ASN A 119 -16.21 16.78 1.10
N ARG A 120 -15.56 16.44 2.22
CA ARG A 120 -15.91 16.98 3.55
C ARG A 120 -15.32 18.36 3.81
N GLY A 121 -14.56 18.92 2.88
CA GLY A 121 -13.93 20.23 3.04
C GLY A 121 -12.87 20.26 4.14
N ASN A 122 -12.23 19.14 4.47
CA ASN A 122 -11.18 19.06 5.50
C ASN A 122 -9.86 18.45 4.99
N ALA A 123 -9.71 18.31 3.67
CA ALA A 123 -8.43 18.04 3.04
C ALA A 123 -7.57 19.31 2.97
N ARG A 124 -6.24 19.16 3.03
CA ARG A 124 -5.32 20.29 2.83
C ARG A 124 -5.45 20.88 1.42
N GLY A 125 -5.61 20.03 0.40
CA GLY A 125 -5.86 20.47 -0.98
C GLY A 125 -7.06 21.40 -1.16
N ARG A 126 -7.96 21.49 -0.17
CA ARG A 126 -9.11 22.43 -0.20
C ARG A 126 -8.90 23.69 0.62
N ASN A 127 -8.02 23.66 1.64
CA ASN A 127 -8.00 24.66 2.71
C ASN A 127 -6.62 25.27 2.96
N ASP A 128 -5.58 24.82 2.26
CA ASP A 128 -4.19 25.23 2.50
C ASP A 128 -3.56 25.72 1.20
N ILE A 129 -3.40 27.03 1.06
CA ILE A 129 -2.83 27.67 -0.14
C ILE A 129 -1.36 27.27 -0.38
N THR A 130 -0.68 26.69 0.62
CA THR A 130 0.72 26.26 0.47
C THR A 130 0.87 24.91 -0.22
N VAL A 131 -0.22 24.15 -0.41
CA VAL A 131 -0.14 22.90 -1.17
C VAL A 131 0.03 23.18 -2.66
N PRO A 132 0.77 22.30 -3.38
CA PRO A 132 0.91 22.43 -4.83
C PRO A 132 -0.44 22.57 -5.52
N LEU A 133 -0.53 23.45 -6.52
CA LEU A 133 -1.78 23.70 -7.25
C LEU A 133 -2.38 22.41 -7.85
N GLY A 134 -1.56 21.42 -8.24
CA GLY A 134 -2.05 20.12 -8.69
C GLY A 134 -2.81 19.33 -7.62
N ASP A 135 -2.42 19.44 -6.35
CA ASP A 135 -3.15 18.82 -5.24
C ASP A 135 -4.47 19.55 -4.95
N GLN A 136 -4.49 20.86 -5.16
CA GLN A 136 -5.73 21.63 -5.12
C GLN A 136 -6.67 21.24 -6.26
N ALA A 137 -6.15 21.17 -7.49
CA ALA A 137 -6.89 20.77 -8.68
C ALA A 137 -7.50 19.36 -8.50
N ASN A 138 -6.74 18.39 -7.99
CA ASN A 138 -7.24 17.05 -7.69
C ASN A 138 -8.40 17.08 -6.68
N CYS A 139 -8.29 17.92 -5.65
CA CYS A 139 -9.32 18.06 -4.62
C CYS A 139 -10.59 18.72 -5.15
N VAL A 140 -10.43 19.77 -5.95
CA VAL A 140 -11.51 20.49 -6.65
C VAL A 140 -12.21 19.57 -7.64
N ALA A 141 -11.45 18.85 -8.47
CA ALA A 141 -11.96 17.88 -9.43
C ALA A 141 -12.83 16.82 -8.73
N HIS A 142 -12.34 16.29 -7.61
CA HIS A 142 -13.06 15.26 -6.87
C HIS A 142 -14.32 15.79 -6.19
N ALA A 143 -14.21 16.91 -5.48
CA ALA A 143 -15.30 17.44 -4.66
C ALA A 143 -16.38 18.20 -5.46
N LEU A 144 -16.01 18.86 -6.56
CA LEU A 144 -16.91 19.74 -7.31
C LEU A 144 -17.26 19.22 -8.70
N LEU A 145 -16.37 18.45 -9.33
CA LEU A 145 -16.58 17.92 -10.69
C LEU A 145 -16.90 16.42 -10.70
N GLY A 146 -16.79 15.73 -9.55
CA GLY A 146 -17.00 14.29 -9.46
C GLY A 146 -15.93 13.47 -10.19
N VAL A 147 -14.72 14.02 -10.36
CA VAL A 147 -13.60 13.41 -11.09
C VAL A 147 -12.52 12.96 -10.10
N PRO A 148 -12.42 11.65 -9.78
CA PRO A 148 -11.55 11.19 -8.71
C PRO A 148 -10.19 10.64 -9.19
N GLY A 149 -9.83 10.78 -10.47
CA GLY A 149 -8.61 10.20 -11.05
C GLY A 149 -7.32 10.59 -10.34
N GLY A 150 -7.22 11.85 -9.87
CA GLY A 150 -6.06 12.38 -9.15
C GLY A 150 -5.74 11.71 -7.80
N TYR A 151 -6.59 10.79 -7.32
CA TYR A 151 -6.35 9.99 -6.12
C TYR A 151 -6.04 8.52 -6.43
N VAL A 152 -5.88 8.14 -7.70
CA VAL A 152 -5.28 6.85 -8.07
C VAL A 152 -3.77 7.00 -8.00
N GLU A 153 -3.17 6.47 -6.93
CA GLU A 153 -1.78 6.71 -6.59
C GLU A 153 -0.93 5.45 -6.76
N ASP A 154 0.38 5.63 -6.91
CA ASP A 154 1.33 4.52 -6.88
C ASP A 154 1.33 3.86 -5.50
N ALA A 155 1.03 2.56 -5.47
CA ALA A 155 0.95 1.77 -4.24
C ALA A 155 2.22 0.95 -3.98
N GLY A 156 3.32 1.25 -4.69
CA GLY A 156 4.58 0.56 -4.49
C GLY A 156 5.18 0.82 -3.11
N PHE A 157 5.69 -0.22 -2.46
CA PHE A 157 6.31 -0.10 -1.15
C PHE A 157 7.43 -1.11 -0.88
N THR A 158 8.33 -0.70 0.01
CA THR A 158 9.18 -1.60 0.80
C THR A 158 8.77 -1.48 2.26
N LYS A 159 8.68 -2.59 2.98
CA LYS A 159 8.20 -2.61 4.37
C LYS A 159 9.06 -3.50 5.25
N LEU A 160 9.59 -2.96 6.35
CA LEU A 160 10.24 -3.73 7.41
C LEU A 160 9.15 -4.34 8.29
N ARG A 161 8.72 -5.55 7.90
CA ARG A 161 7.59 -6.25 8.51
C ARG A 161 7.89 -6.72 9.92
N GLU A 162 9.09 -7.25 10.16
CA GLU A 162 9.49 -7.72 11.49
C GLU A 162 11.00 -7.60 11.68
N VAL A 163 11.43 -7.29 12.91
CA VAL A 163 12.78 -7.59 13.41
C VAL A 163 12.62 -8.33 14.73
N SER A 164 13.32 -9.44 14.90
CA SER A 164 13.29 -10.22 16.13
C SER A 164 14.68 -10.61 16.60
N ALA A 165 14.87 -10.63 17.91
CA ALA A 165 16.06 -11.13 18.59
C ALA A 165 15.64 -12.24 19.56
N THR A 166 16.18 -13.43 19.36
CA THR A 166 15.94 -14.59 20.22
C THR A 166 17.22 -14.99 20.92
N VAL A 167 17.16 -15.14 22.24
CA VAL A 167 18.24 -15.64 23.09
C VAL A 167 17.85 -17.00 23.63
N THR A 168 18.61 -18.03 23.26
CA THR A 168 18.47 -19.39 23.79
C THR A 168 19.33 -19.54 25.05
N LEU A 169 18.72 -20.01 26.13
CA LEU A 169 19.42 -20.22 27.39
C LEU A 169 20.39 -21.41 27.28
N PRO A 170 21.56 -21.34 27.94
CA PRO A 170 22.45 -22.49 28.08
C PRO A 170 21.73 -23.66 28.77
N ALA A 171 22.00 -24.89 28.32
CA ALA A 171 21.42 -26.09 28.91
C ALA A 171 21.66 -26.18 30.43
N SER A 172 22.83 -25.74 30.92
CA SER A 172 23.12 -25.70 32.35
C SER A 172 22.18 -24.79 33.15
N LEU A 173 21.75 -23.66 32.60
CA LEU A 173 20.80 -22.75 33.24
C LEU A 173 19.36 -23.26 33.11
N ALA A 174 18.99 -23.81 31.96
CA ALA A 174 17.68 -24.43 31.76
C ALA A 174 17.48 -25.63 32.72
N ASN A 175 18.49 -26.49 32.86
CA ASN A 175 18.44 -27.66 33.73
C ASN A 175 18.29 -27.29 35.22
N ARG A 176 18.87 -26.17 35.67
CA ARG A 176 18.66 -25.67 37.05
C ARG A 176 17.19 -25.35 37.33
N ALA A 177 16.45 -24.93 36.30
CA ALA A 177 15.01 -24.69 36.37
C ALA A 177 14.16 -25.91 35.99
N ARG A 178 14.76 -27.10 35.87
CA ARG A 178 14.10 -28.35 35.41
C ARG A 178 13.47 -28.26 34.02
N MET A 179 14.08 -27.49 33.13
CA MET A 179 13.68 -27.33 31.72
C MET A 179 14.69 -28.02 30.79
N ARG A 180 14.21 -28.72 29.75
CA ARG A 180 15.03 -29.26 28.65
C ARG A 180 15.61 -28.17 27.76
N ALA A 181 14.83 -27.12 27.49
CA ALA A 181 15.25 -25.96 26.71
C ALA A 181 14.44 -24.72 27.09
N ALA A 182 15.05 -23.54 26.97
CA ALA A 182 14.36 -22.27 27.16
C ALA A 182 14.91 -21.21 26.19
N SER A 183 14.04 -20.33 25.70
CA SER A 183 14.43 -19.16 24.91
C SER A 183 13.53 -17.96 25.21
N ILE A 184 14.10 -16.77 25.04
CA ILE A 184 13.38 -15.49 25.14
C ILE A 184 13.52 -14.78 23.81
N THR A 185 12.41 -14.30 23.26
CA THR A 185 12.35 -13.54 22.01
C THR A 185 11.74 -12.18 22.27
N VAL A 186 12.41 -11.14 21.75
CA VAL A 186 11.82 -9.80 21.58
C VAL A 186 11.62 -9.58 20.09
N ALA A 187 10.42 -9.23 19.66
CA ALA A 187 10.10 -8.96 18.28
C ALA A 187 9.38 -7.61 18.13
N GLY A 188 9.73 -6.86 17.09
CA GLY A 188 9.05 -5.64 16.67
C GLY A 188 8.43 -5.86 15.29
N GLN A 189 7.14 -5.59 15.14
CA GLN A 189 6.37 -5.78 13.91
C GLN A 189 5.89 -4.43 13.34
N ASN A 190 5.76 -4.36 12.01
CA ASN A 190 5.40 -3.15 11.24
C ASN A 190 6.28 -1.95 11.62
N LEU A 191 7.59 -2.13 11.52
CA LEU A 191 8.56 -1.16 12.03
C LEU A 191 8.72 0.06 11.11
N GLY A 192 8.56 -0.11 9.79
CA GLY A 192 8.58 1.00 8.85
C GLY A 192 8.12 0.60 7.45
N THR A 193 7.54 1.58 6.74
CA THR A 193 7.07 1.46 5.36
C THR A 193 7.65 2.63 4.56
N TRP A 194 8.29 2.33 3.43
CA TRP A 194 8.79 3.30 2.47
C TRP A 194 7.95 3.21 1.20
N THR A 195 7.27 4.30 0.84
CA THR A 195 6.33 4.36 -0.29
C THR A 195 6.19 5.79 -0.80
N LYS A 196 5.72 5.94 -2.03
CA LYS A 196 5.26 7.24 -2.59
C LYS A 196 3.76 7.46 -2.37
N TYR A 197 3.04 6.44 -1.93
CA TYR A 197 1.63 6.52 -1.59
C TYR A 197 1.41 7.54 -0.47
N ARG A 198 0.44 8.45 -0.63
CA ARG A 198 0.19 9.54 0.32
C ARG A 198 -0.84 9.19 1.39
N GLY A 199 -1.57 8.08 1.22
CA GLY A 199 -2.49 7.55 2.22
C GLY A 199 -1.76 6.89 3.39
N VAL A 200 -2.51 6.19 4.24
CA VAL A 200 -1.99 5.71 5.54
C VAL A 200 -0.99 4.57 5.38
N ASP A 201 -1.33 3.58 4.57
CA ASP A 201 -0.47 2.45 4.26
C ASP A 201 -0.90 1.85 2.90
N PRO A 202 0.02 1.62 1.96
CA PRO A 202 -0.32 1.05 0.65
C PRO A 202 -0.65 -0.46 0.69
N ASP A 203 -0.35 -1.14 1.80
CA ASP A 203 -0.62 -2.57 2.05
C ASP A 203 -2.01 -2.78 2.69
N ILE A 204 -3.00 -1.95 2.36
CA ILE A 204 -4.38 -2.05 2.84
C ILE A 204 -5.38 -2.10 1.69
N SER A 205 -6.46 -2.85 1.91
CA SER A 205 -7.61 -2.89 1.02
C SER A 205 -8.88 -2.95 1.86
N SER A 206 -9.80 -2.02 1.61
CA SER A 206 -11.05 -1.92 2.37
C SER A 206 -12.24 -2.64 1.75
N ARG A 207 -12.14 -3.07 0.49
CA ARG A 207 -13.29 -3.64 -0.25
C ARG A 207 -13.11 -5.05 -0.79
N GLY A 208 -11.94 -5.66 -0.63
CA GLY A 208 -11.70 -7.11 -0.44
C GLY A 208 -12.27 -8.15 -1.42
N SER A 209 -13.05 -7.76 -2.43
CA SER A 209 -13.71 -8.66 -3.38
C SER A 209 -13.10 -8.52 -4.77
N ASN A 210 -12.35 -9.55 -5.17
CA ASN A 210 -11.82 -9.85 -6.50
C ASN A 210 -10.85 -8.81 -7.10
N PHE A 211 -11.25 -7.55 -7.20
CA PHE A 211 -10.40 -6.44 -7.67
C PHE A 211 -10.74 -5.12 -6.99
N GLU A 212 -11.92 -4.97 -6.36
CA GLU A 212 -12.36 -3.72 -5.71
C GLU A 212 -11.45 -3.36 -4.53
N THR A 213 -10.41 -2.58 -4.81
CA THR A 213 -9.35 -2.24 -3.87
C THR A 213 -9.33 -0.73 -3.70
N VAL A 214 -9.63 -0.26 -2.49
CA VAL A 214 -9.56 1.17 -2.15
C VAL A 214 -9.07 1.32 -0.71
N ASP A 215 -8.31 2.38 -0.42
CA ASP A 215 -8.04 2.83 0.95
C ASP A 215 -9.20 3.73 1.37
N PHE A 216 -10.01 3.28 2.33
CA PHE A 216 -11.09 4.10 2.87
C PHE A 216 -11.17 4.04 4.39
N LEU A 217 -10.67 5.11 5.04
CA LEU A 217 -10.72 5.38 6.47
C LEU A 217 -10.26 4.19 7.35
N GLN A 218 -9.36 3.38 6.81
CA GLN A 218 -8.82 2.24 7.55
C GLN A 218 -7.62 2.68 8.37
N PRO A 219 -7.54 2.27 9.65
CA PRO A 219 -6.32 2.45 10.39
C PRO A 219 -5.22 1.60 9.76
N GLY A 220 -4.05 2.19 9.59
CA GLY A 220 -2.86 1.45 9.19
C GLY A 220 -2.48 0.41 10.24
N PRO A 221 -1.70 -0.61 9.86
CA PRO A 221 -1.19 -1.58 10.80
C PRO A 221 -0.31 -0.89 11.85
N ARG A 222 -0.62 -1.12 13.12
CA ARG A 222 0.15 -0.57 14.24
C ARG A 222 1.53 -1.21 14.35
N ARG A 223 2.50 -0.43 14.82
CA ARG A 223 3.79 -0.95 15.30
C ARG A 223 3.56 -1.69 16.62
N VAL A 224 4.01 -2.94 16.70
CA VAL A 224 3.80 -3.80 17.89
C VAL A 224 5.13 -4.35 18.36
N TRP A 225 5.32 -4.39 19.68
CA TRP A 225 6.45 -5.08 20.31
C TRP A 225 5.94 -6.28 21.11
N VAL A 226 6.56 -7.43 20.92
CA VAL A 226 6.17 -8.71 21.53
C VAL A 226 7.36 -9.26 22.29
N LEU A 227 7.15 -9.60 23.56
CA LEU A 227 8.07 -10.41 24.36
C LEU A 227 7.48 -11.83 24.47
N ARG A 228 8.25 -12.85 24.09
CA ARG A 228 7.86 -14.26 24.16
C ARG A 228 8.91 -15.05 24.92
N ALA A 229 8.47 -15.92 25.83
CA ALA A 229 9.30 -16.95 26.42
C ALA A 229 8.81 -18.32 25.93
N ASN A 230 9.73 -19.16 25.45
CA ASN A 230 9.44 -20.53 25.07
C ASN A 230 10.21 -21.46 26.01
N THR A 231 9.54 -22.48 26.55
CA THR A 231 10.13 -23.45 27.48
C THR A 231 9.72 -24.87 27.08
N SER A 232 10.63 -25.81 27.22
CA SER A 232 10.39 -27.24 27.07
C SER A 232 10.79 -27.95 28.36
N PHE A 233 9.94 -28.85 28.85
CA PHE A 233 10.14 -29.68 30.05
C PHE A 233 10.31 -31.13 29.64
#